data_AF-A0A9D6G0H3-F1
#
_entry.id   AF-A0A9D6G0H3-F1
#
_cell.length_a   1.000
_cell.length_b   1.000
_cell.length_c   1.000
_cell.angle_alpha   90.00
_cell.angle_beta   90.00
_cell.angle_gamma   90.00
#
_symmetry.space_group_name_H-M   'P 1'
#
loop_
_entity.id
_entity.type
_entity.pdbx_description
1 polymer ?
#
loop_
_entity_poly.entity_id
_entity_poly.type
_entity_poly.pdbx_seq_one_letter_code
_entity_poly.pdbx_strand_id
1 'polypeptide(L)'
;EFAVTQPRLPCFKLGIRFGRQDMVKRFQKSGRTGFYLAVIEEGEISPGDPITLFPQAQPSLAVADIARLYAADESEQELLRQASEIAGLPESWRAYFRNRLWRPDS
;
A
#
# COMPACT_ATOMS: atom_id res chain seq x y z
N GLU A 1 -19.17 2.05 -4.40
CA GLU A 1 -18.21 2.27 -3.28
C GLU A 1 -16.82 1.70 -3.58
N PHE A 2 -15.78 2.24 -2.95
CA PHE A 2 -14.40 1.76 -3.13
C PHE A 2 -13.67 1.64 -1.80
N ALA A 3 -12.71 0.72 -1.73
CA ALA A 3 -11.82 0.55 -0.58
C ALA A 3 -10.35 0.65 -0.99
N VAL A 4 -9.54 1.34 -0.19
CA VAL A 4 -8.08 1.35 -0.35
C VAL A 4 -7.54 -0.05 -0.07
N THR A 5 -6.74 -0.59 -0.98
CA THR A 5 -6.19 -1.95 -0.84
C THR A 5 -4.70 -1.97 -0.59
N GLN A 6 -3.90 -1.32 -1.44
CA GLN A 6 -2.44 -1.42 -1.37
C GLN A 6 -1.76 -0.21 -1.99
N PRO A 7 -0.52 0.12 -1.58
CA PRO A 7 0.27 1.12 -2.28
C PRO A 7 0.60 0.64 -3.70
N ARG A 8 0.81 1.60 -4.60
CA ARG A 8 1.32 1.32 -5.94
C ARG A 8 2.84 1.17 -5.89
N LEU A 9 3.33 -0.05 -6.08
CA LEU A 9 4.77 -0.27 -6.19
C LEU A 9 5.32 0.19 -7.55
N PRO A 10 6.51 0.80 -7.60
CA PRO A 10 7.12 1.22 -8.85
C PRO A 10 7.55 0.01 -9.69
N CYS A 11 7.48 0.14 -11.01
CA CYS A 11 7.97 -0.86 -11.95
C CYS A 11 8.83 -0.19 -13.04
N PHE A 12 9.61 -1.00 -13.77
CA PHE A 12 10.56 -0.52 -14.78
C PHE A 12 9.92 0.35 -15.88
N LYS A 13 8.62 0.19 -16.14
CA LYS A 13 7.86 0.99 -17.11
C LYS A 13 7.87 2.49 -16.77
N LEU A 14 8.04 2.87 -15.50
CA LEU A 14 8.26 4.27 -15.13
C LEU A 14 9.54 4.81 -15.76
N GLY A 15 10.63 4.04 -15.74
CA GLY A 15 11.88 4.45 -16.37
C GLY A 15 11.75 4.67 -17.87
N ILE A 16 10.99 3.81 -18.55
CA ILE A 16 10.68 3.95 -19.97
C ILE A 16 9.84 5.22 -20.22
N ARG A 17 8.74 5.39 -19.48
CA ARG A 17 7.80 6.52 -19.64
C ARG A 17 8.47 7.88 -19.44
N PHE A 18 9.45 7.96 -18.54
CA PHE A 18 10.15 9.19 -18.21
C PHE A 18 11.54 9.29 -18.87
N GLY A 19 11.97 8.30 -19.65
CA GLY A 19 13.30 8.28 -20.26
C GLY A 19 14.45 8.29 -19.25
N ARG A 20 14.26 7.71 -18.06
CA ARG A 20 15.19 7.82 -16.92
C ARG A 20 15.39 6.50 -16.20
N GLN A 21 16.62 6.00 -16.21
CA GLN A 21 16.98 4.75 -15.52
C GLN A 21 16.83 4.83 -13.99
N ASP A 22 17.03 6.01 -13.40
CA ASP A 22 16.93 6.20 -11.94
C ASP A 22 15.50 6.45 -11.43
N MET A 23 14.49 6.46 -12.32
CA MET A 23 13.13 6.87 -11.98
C MET A 23 12.47 5.95 -10.94
N VAL A 24 12.68 4.63 -11.03
CA VAL A 24 12.15 3.66 -10.06
C VAL A 24 12.63 3.96 -8.65
N LYS A 25 13.95 4.18 -8.49
CA LYS A 25 14.56 4.51 -7.19
C LYS A 25 14.05 5.84 -6.65
N ARG A 26 13.91 6.86 -7.51
CA ARG A 26 13.38 8.17 -7.12
C ARG A 26 11.93 8.09 -6.67
N PHE A 27 11.10 7.35 -7.40
CA PHE A 27 9.69 7.15 -7.07
C PHE A 27 9.56 6.49 -5.69
N GLN A 28 10.31 5.40 -5.45
CA GLN A 28 10.32 4.71 -4.17
C GLN A 28 10.81 5.62 -3.03
N LYS A 29 11.95 6.31 -3.22
CA LYS A 29 12.53 7.22 -2.22
C LYS A 29 11.60 8.40 -1.87
N SER A 30 10.76 8.83 -2.82
CA SER A 30 9.84 9.94 -2.58
C SER A 30 8.69 9.59 -1.63
N GLY A 31 8.35 8.31 -1.46
CA GLY A 31 7.14 7.86 -0.75
C GLY A 31 5.82 8.26 -1.41
N ARG A 32 5.84 9.00 -2.53
CA ARG A 32 4.66 9.50 -3.25
C ARG A 32 4.15 8.47 -4.24
N THR A 33 3.82 7.29 -3.74
CA THR A 33 3.48 6.14 -4.58
C THR A 33 2.04 6.16 -5.09
N GLY A 34 1.13 6.78 -4.34
CA GLY A 34 -0.30 6.55 -4.50
C GLY A 34 -0.70 5.14 -4.07
N PHE A 35 -1.94 4.77 -4.36
CA PHE A 35 -2.56 3.51 -3.94
C PHE A 35 -3.58 3.03 -4.98
N TYR A 36 -3.96 1.76 -4.84
CA TYR A 36 -5.06 1.15 -5.57
C TYR A 36 -6.34 1.15 -4.75
N LEU A 37 -7.45 1.20 -5.46
CA LEU A 37 -8.80 1.04 -4.93
C LEU A 37 -9.40 -0.26 -5.47
N ALA A 38 -9.99 -1.06 -4.60
CA ALA A 38 -10.92 -2.12 -5.01
C ALA A 38 -12.32 -1.52 -5.14
N VAL A 39 -13.05 -1.99 -6.15
CA VAL A 39 -14.48 -1.71 -6.29
C VAL A 39 -15.23 -2.61 -5.32
N ILE A 40 -15.92 -2.01 -4.35
CA ILE A 40 -16.77 -2.71 -3.39
C ILE A 40 -18.19 -2.80 -3.92
N GLU A 41 -18.64 -1.72 -4.56
CA GLU A 41 -19.93 -1.64 -5.22
C GLU A 41 -19.74 -0.84 -6.52
N GLU A 42 -20.20 -1.43 -7.63
CA GLU A 42 -20.11 -0.84 -8.95
C GLU A 42 -21.07 0.36 -9.09
N GLY A 43 -20.76 1.26 -10.01
CA GLY A 43 -21.57 2.44 -10.29
C GLY A 43 -20.90 3.35 -11.30
N GLU A 44 -21.54 4.48 -11.57
CA GLU A 44 -21.03 5.51 -12.47
C GLU A 44 -20.32 6.62 -11.68
N ILE A 45 -19.23 7.15 -12.25
CA ILE A 45 -18.49 8.28 -11.70
C ILE A 45 -18.19 9.29 -12.81
N SER A 46 -18.15 10.56 -12.46
CA SER A 46 -17.88 11.67 -13.36
C SER A 46 -16.69 12.51 -12.88
N PRO A 47 -15.96 13.18 -13.80
CA PRO A 47 -14.93 14.14 -13.41
C PRO A 47 -15.52 15.25 -12.51
N GLY A 48 -14.89 15.48 -11.36
CA GLY A 48 -15.34 16.47 -10.39
C GLY A 48 -16.20 15.92 -9.25
N ASP A 49 -16.60 14.65 -9.31
CA ASP A 49 -17.29 14.01 -8.20
C ASP A 49 -16.40 13.99 -6.94
N PRO A 50 -16.95 14.34 -5.76
CA PRO A 50 -16.18 14.34 -4.53
C PRO A 50 -15.88 12.91 -4.07
N ILE A 51 -14.73 12.74 -3.40
CA ILE A 51 -14.42 11.52 -2.66
C ILE A 51 -14.75 11.78 -1.19
N THR A 52 -15.71 11.03 -0.66
CA THR A 52 -16.07 11.07 0.76
C THR A 52 -15.49 9.86 1.46
N LEU A 53 -14.75 10.08 2.55
CA LEU A 53 -14.24 9.01 3.39
C LEU A 53 -15.31 8.58 4.40
N PHE A 54 -15.66 7.29 4.37
CA PHE A 54 -16.52 6.72 5.40
C PHE A 54 -15.70 6.38 6.65
N PRO A 55 -16.25 6.59 7.87
CA PRO A 55 -15.61 6.15 9.10
C PRO A 55 -15.32 4.65 9.05
N GLN A 56 -14.07 4.25 9.26
CA GLN A 56 -13.66 2.84 9.27
C GLN A 56 -13.36 2.37 10.70
N ALA A 57 -13.58 1.07 10.95
CA ALA A 57 -13.17 0.43 12.19
C ALA A 57 -11.63 0.40 12.29
N GLN A 58 -11.10 0.80 13.45
CA GLN A 58 -9.68 0.66 13.78
C GLN A 58 -9.36 -0.80 14.14
N PRO A 59 -8.13 -1.28 13.89
CA PRO A 59 -6.93 -0.53 13.49
C PRO A 59 -6.81 -0.27 11.98
N SER A 60 -6.28 0.90 11.63
CA SER A 60 -5.91 1.27 10.25
C SER A 60 -4.48 1.83 10.20
N LEU A 61 -3.76 1.58 9.12
CA LEU A 61 -2.43 2.13 8.85
C LEU A 61 -2.46 3.05 7.63
N ALA A 62 -1.58 4.06 7.61
CA ALA A 62 -1.48 4.91 6.43
C ALA A 62 -0.84 4.12 5.27
N VAL A 63 -1.28 4.41 4.04
CA VAL A 63 -0.66 3.85 2.82
C VAL A 63 0.85 4.11 2.79
N ALA A 64 1.28 5.27 3.29
CA ALA A 64 2.69 5.64 3.37
C ALA A 64 3.49 4.69 4.28
N ASP A 65 2.90 4.21 5.38
CA ASP A 65 3.54 3.25 6.28
C ASP A 65 3.71 1.90 5.60
N ILE A 66 2.68 1.42 4.92
CA ILE A 66 2.74 0.16 4.15
C ILE A 66 3.80 0.24 3.03
N ALA A 67 3.86 1.36 2.31
CA ALA A 67 4.85 1.58 1.26
C ALA A 67 6.28 1.65 1.81
N ARG A 68 6.46 2.30 2.97
CA ARG A 68 7.74 2.38 3.68
C ARG A 68 8.19 1.01 4.17
N LEU A 69 7.28 0.24 4.77
CA LEU A 69 7.53 -1.10 5.28
C LEU A 69 7.96 -2.06 4.17
N TYR A 70 7.35 -1.95 2.99
CA TYR A 70 7.79 -2.71 1.81
C TYR A 70 9.25 -2.42 1.41
N ALA A 71 9.71 -1.18 1.57
CA ALA A 71 11.06 -0.76 1.23
C ALA A 71 12.07 -0.89 2.39
N ALA A 72 11.60 -0.99 3.64
CA ALA A 72 12.41 -1.10 4.84
C ALA A 72 13.00 -2.50 5.02
N ASP A 73 13.97 -2.63 5.92
CA ASP A 73 14.46 -3.93 6.41
C ASP A 73 13.52 -4.51 7.49
N GLU A 74 13.93 -5.58 8.16
CA GLU A 74 13.12 -6.27 9.18
C GLU A 74 13.16 -5.59 10.56
N SER A 75 13.66 -4.36 10.68
CA SER A 75 13.75 -3.67 11.98
C SER A 75 12.40 -3.22 12.56
N GLU A 76 11.38 -3.00 11.73
CA GLU A 76 10.07 -2.48 12.16
C GLU A 76 9.06 -3.60 12.52
N GLN A 77 9.42 -4.47 13.45
CA GLN A 77 8.64 -5.68 13.81
C GLN A 77 7.20 -5.40 14.26
N GLU A 78 6.95 -4.33 15.02
CA GLU A 78 5.59 -3.99 15.45
C GLU A 78 4.71 -3.55 14.28
N LEU A 79 5.27 -2.75 13.36
CA LEU A 79 4.54 -2.30 12.18
C LEU A 79 4.28 -3.46 11.20
N LEU A 80 5.24 -4.41 11.08
CA LEU A 80 5.04 -5.67 10.35
C LEU A 80 3.87 -6.47 10.91
N ARG A 81 3.77 -6.57 12.24
CA ARG A 81 2.69 -7.29 12.92
C ARG A 81 1.35 -6.60 12.69
N GLN A 82 1.29 -5.28 12.87
CA GLN A 82 0.08 -4.52 12.60
C GLN A 82 -0.36 -4.68 11.13
N ALA A 83 0.58 -4.54 10.18
CA ALA A 83 0.29 -4.66 8.76
C ALA A 83 -0.15 -6.09 8.34
N SER A 84 0.30 -7.15 9.04
CA SER A 84 -0.12 -8.52 8.74
C SER A 84 -1.56 -8.85 9.16
N GLU A 85 -2.16 -8.03 10.02
CA GLU A 85 -3.51 -8.25 10.58
C GLU A 85 -4.58 -7.32 10.00
N ILE A 86 -4.22 -6.36 9.12
CA ILE A 86 -5.19 -5.41 8.55
C ILE A 86 -6.07 -6.10 7.51
N ALA A 87 -7.34 -6.30 7.83
CA ALA A 87 -8.31 -6.93 6.94
C ALA A 87 -8.45 -6.22 5.57
N GLY A 88 -8.27 -4.90 5.52
CA GLY A 88 -8.31 -4.12 4.28
C GLY A 88 -7.11 -4.34 3.34
N LEU A 89 -6.05 -5.01 3.81
CA LEU A 89 -4.86 -5.32 3.04
C LEU A 89 -4.99 -6.71 2.40
N PRO A 90 -4.66 -6.88 1.10
CA PRO A 90 -4.72 -8.18 0.42
C PRO A 90 -3.90 -9.26 1.15
N GLU A 91 -4.36 -10.52 1.11
CA GLU A 91 -3.66 -11.63 1.80
C GLU A 91 -2.20 -11.77 1.34
N SER A 92 -1.89 -11.53 0.07
CA SER A 92 -0.51 -11.59 -0.44
C SER A 92 0.42 -10.60 0.27
N TRP A 93 -0.09 -9.41 0.59
CA TRP A 93 0.65 -8.39 1.34
C TRP A 93 0.74 -8.75 2.83
N ARG A 94 -0.35 -9.21 3.43
CA ARG A 94 -0.37 -9.68 4.82
C ARG A 94 0.62 -10.83 5.05
N ALA A 95 0.62 -11.82 4.16
CA ALA A 95 1.57 -12.92 4.16
C ALA A 95 3.02 -12.45 3.92
N TYR A 96 3.23 -11.51 2.98
CA TYR A 96 4.55 -10.92 2.74
C TYR A 96 5.13 -10.26 4.00
N PHE A 97 4.32 -9.51 4.76
CA PHE A 97 4.77 -8.91 6.02
C PHE A 97 4.92 -9.92 7.15
N ARG A 98 4.00 -10.89 7.27
CA ARG A 98 4.09 -11.96 8.27
C ARG A 98 5.40 -12.74 8.15
N ASN A 99 5.84 -13.04 6.93
CA ASN A 99 7.09 -13.76 6.66
C ASN A 99 8.36 -12.99 7.05
N ARG A 100 8.25 -11.69 7.31
CA ARG A 100 9.35 -10.82 7.75
C ARG A 100 9.35 -10.59 9.27
N LEU A 101 8.38 -11.16 9.98
CA LEU A 101 8.40 -11.20 11.43
C LEU A 101 9.46 -12.18 11.91
N TRP A 102 10.25 -11.80 12.92
CA TRP A 102 11.20 -12.71 13.57
C TRP A 102 10.50 -13.87 14.27
N ARG A 103 9.25 -13.66 14.69
CA ARG A 103 8.38 -14.66 15.31
C ARG A 103 6.95 -14.52 14.77
N PRO A 104 6.62 -15.19 13.66
CA PRO A 104 5.33 -15.03 12.97
C PRO A 104 4.14 -15.64 13.72
N ASP A 105 4.38 -16.63 14.60
CA ASP A 105 3.33 -17.38 15.32
C ASP A 105 3.21 -17.02 16.81
N SER A 106 3.85 -15.92 17.25
CA SER A 106 3.83 -15.45 18.66
C SER A 106 2.76 -14.42 18.92
#